data_AF-A0A8K0NWE6-F1
#
_entry.id   AF-A0A8K0NWE6-F1
#
_cell.length_a   1.000
_cell.length_b   1.000
_cell.length_c   1.000
_cell.angle_alpha   90.00
_cell.angle_beta   90.00
_cell.angle_gamma   90.00
#
_symmetry.space_group_name_H-M   'P 1'
#
loop_
_entity.id
_entity.type
_entity.pdbx_description
1 polymer ?
#
loop_
_entity_poly.entity_id
_entity_poly.type
_entity_poly.pdbx_seq_one_letter_code
_entity_poly.pdbx_strand_id
1 'polypeptide(L)'
;MPAIIISSCPYVGSTYEVNQRFIFAMRLLGIGLVGKTRFCGIMDLHGPIFQTNYDLIMNNLESASDAVCKLILRRSVEEEKEKTMEANSSKGLTLSGDGTWRKRGFNSFQCVDRHW
;
A
#
# COMPACT_ATOMS: atom_id res chain seq x y z
N MET A 1 10.39 29.53 -19.83
CA MET A 1 9.27 30.02 -18.99
C MET A 1 9.68 29.87 -17.53
N PRO A 2 9.53 30.89 -16.68
CA PRO A 2 9.89 30.75 -15.27
C PRO A 2 8.95 29.74 -14.60
N ALA A 3 9.51 28.86 -13.77
CA ALA A 3 8.73 27.90 -13.00
C ALA A 3 7.91 28.66 -11.95
N ILE A 4 6.58 28.63 -12.09
CA ILE A 4 5.67 29.17 -11.08
C ILE A 4 5.73 28.24 -9.87
N ILE A 5 6.28 28.73 -8.75
CA ILE A 5 6.36 27.97 -7.51
C ILE A 5 5.04 28.13 -6.76
N ILE A 6 4.22 27.08 -6.77
CA ILE A 6 3.00 27.02 -5.97
C ILE A 6 3.37 26.38 -4.64
N SER A 7 3.37 27.18 -3.56
CA SER A 7 3.77 26.75 -2.20
C SER A 7 3.03 25.49 -1.71
N SER A 8 1.75 25.32 -2.08
CA SER A 8 0.94 24.17 -1.68
C SER A 8 1.17 22.90 -2.51
N CYS A 9 1.89 22.98 -3.63
CA CYS A 9 2.06 21.90 -4.58
C CYS A 9 3.53 21.86 -5.07
N PRO A 10 4.48 21.42 -4.23
CA PRO A 10 5.86 21.27 -4.66
C PRO A 10 5.95 20.27 -5.81
N TYR A 11 6.84 20.56 -6.75
CA TYR A 11 7.17 19.64 -7.83
C TYR A 11 8.18 18.61 -7.31
N VAL A 12 7.76 17.35 -7.22
CA VAL A 12 8.55 16.26 -6.65
C VAL A 12 8.95 15.30 -7.78
N GLY A 13 10.22 15.35 -8.16
CA GLY A 13 10.77 14.53 -9.24
C GLY A 13 10.20 14.95 -10.59
N SER A 14 9.22 14.21 -11.10
CA SER A 14 8.58 14.43 -12.42
C SER A 14 7.12 14.88 -12.34
N THR A 15 6.55 14.97 -11.13
CA THR A 15 5.11 15.27 -10.94
C THR A 15 4.89 16.18 -9.74
N TYR A 16 3.83 16.99 -9.77
CA TYR A 16 3.41 17.75 -8.59
C TYR A 16 2.92 16.82 -7.47
N GLU A 17 3.21 17.18 -6.22
CA GLU A 17 2.82 16.38 -5.06
C GLU A 17 1.30 16.13 -4.99
N VAL A 18 0.48 17.13 -5.36
CA VAL A 18 -0.98 17.01 -5.40
C VAL A 18 -1.44 15.87 -6.31
N ASN A 19 -0.73 15.65 -7.42
CA ASN A 19 -1.02 14.60 -8.38
C ASN A 19 -0.69 13.21 -7.80
N GLN A 20 0.37 13.10 -6.99
CA GLN A 20 0.71 11.87 -6.28
C GLN A 20 -0.33 11.53 -5.22
N ARG A 21 -0.73 12.50 -4.39
CA ARG A 21 -1.77 12.33 -3.36
C ARG A 21 -3.11 11.94 -3.98
N PHE A 22 -3.48 12.55 -5.09
CA PHE A 22 -4.69 12.22 -5.83
C PHE A 22 -4.68 10.78 -6.36
N ILE A 23 -3.57 10.35 -6.98
CA ILE A 23 -3.43 8.96 -7.45
C ILE A 23 -3.46 7.96 -6.29
N PHE A 24 -2.78 8.28 -5.18
CA PHE A 24 -2.78 7.47 -3.98
C PHE A 24 -4.21 7.29 -3.42
N ALA A 25 -4.97 8.38 -3.30
CA ALA A 25 -6.36 8.33 -2.85
C ALA A 25 -7.24 7.48 -3.78
N MET A 26 -7.10 7.64 -5.10
CA MET A 26 -7.81 6.81 -6.08
C MET A 26 -7.46 5.32 -5.93
N ARG A 27 -6.18 5.00 -5.68
CA ARG A 27 -5.74 3.62 -5.47
C ARG A 27 -6.31 3.00 -4.20
N LEU A 28 -6.39 3.77 -3.10
CA LEU A 28 -7.04 3.33 -1.86
C LEU A 28 -8.54 3.01 -2.06
N LEU A 29 -9.22 3.74 -2.94
CA LEU A 29 -10.61 3.49 -3.32
C LEU A 29 -10.78 2.30 -4.30
N GLY A 30 -9.68 1.66 -4.73
CA GLY A 30 -9.72 0.62 -5.76
C GLY A 30 -9.97 1.16 -7.18
N ILE A 31 -9.81 2.47 -7.38
CA ILE A 31 -10.06 3.14 -8.65
C ILE A 31 -8.75 3.32 -9.41
N GLY A 32 -8.68 2.72 -10.61
CA GLY A 32 -7.52 2.83 -11.50
C GLY A 32 -7.52 4.08 -12.37
N LEU A 33 -6.58 4.13 -13.33
CA LEU A 33 -6.42 5.22 -14.30
C LEU A 33 -7.72 5.60 -15.04
N VAL A 34 -8.54 4.61 -15.39
CA VAL A 34 -9.81 4.84 -16.10
C VAL A 34 -10.80 5.62 -15.23
N GLY A 35 -10.96 5.24 -13.96
CA GLY A 35 -11.88 5.92 -13.07
C GLY A 35 -11.37 7.31 -12.67
N LYS A 36 -10.05 7.48 -12.51
CA LYS A 36 -9.41 8.80 -12.37
C LYS A 36 -9.77 9.74 -13.51
N THR A 37 -9.67 9.24 -14.75
CA THR A 37 -9.99 10.01 -15.96
C THR A 37 -11.45 10.42 -16.00
N ARG A 38 -12.37 9.50 -15.66
CA ARG A 38 -13.80 9.81 -15.55
C ARG A 38 -14.07 10.85 -14.47
N PHE A 39 -13.45 10.72 -13.30
CA PHE A 39 -13.60 11.70 -12.21
C PHE A 39 -13.16 13.10 -12.65
N CYS A 40 -11.98 13.23 -13.27
CA CYS A 40 -11.52 14.53 -13.79
C CYS A 40 -12.49 15.09 -14.83
N GLY A 41 -13.03 14.25 -15.71
CA GLY A 41 -14.04 14.67 -16.70
C GLY A 41 -15.37 15.13 -16.07
N ILE A 42 -15.83 14.48 -14.99
CA ILE A 42 -17.05 14.87 -14.27
C ILE A 42 -16.84 16.18 -13.50
N MET A 43 -15.66 16.37 -12.94
CA MET A 43 -15.31 17.55 -12.12
C MET A 43 -14.82 18.75 -12.95
N ASP A 44 -14.82 18.64 -14.28
CA ASP A 44 -14.27 19.64 -15.22
C ASP A 44 -12.82 20.06 -14.87
N LEU A 45 -12.00 19.07 -14.48
CA LEU A 45 -10.59 19.27 -14.18
C LEU A 45 -9.73 19.03 -15.41
N HIS A 46 -8.61 19.75 -15.51
CA HIS A 46 -7.66 19.58 -16.61
C HIS A 46 -7.23 18.10 -16.73
N GLY A 47 -7.11 17.64 -17.97
CA GLY A 47 -6.97 16.24 -18.33
C GLY A 47 -5.87 15.49 -17.57
N PRO A 48 -6.02 14.16 -17.41
CA PRO A 48 -5.24 13.39 -16.46
C PRO A 48 -3.75 13.45 -16.74
N ILE A 49 -2.98 13.38 -15.64
CA ILE A 49 -1.55 13.05 -15.62
C ILE A 49 -1.26 11.99 -16.70
N PHE A 50 -0.31 12.29 -17.60
CA PHE A 50 0.15 11.38 -18.66
C PHE A 50 0.34 9.97 -18.12
N GLN A 51 0.04 8.96 -18.94
CA GLN A 51 0.14 7.55 -18.52
C GLN A 51 1.53 7.21 -17.97
N THR A 52 2.58 7.71 -18.62
CA THR A 52 3.97 7.59 -18.16
C THR A 52 4.20 8.10 -16.74
N ASN A 53 3.62 9.26 -16.41
CA ASN A 53 3.71 9.85 -15.08
C ASN A 53 2.86 9.07 -14.07
N TYR A 54 1.73 8.51 -14.47
CA TYR A 54 0.91 7.64 -13.62
C TYR A 54 1.69 6.36 -13.26
N ASP A 55 2.28 5.70 -14.25
CA ASP A 55 3.04 4.46 -14.07
C ASP A 55 4.24 4.69 -13.15
N LEU A 56 4.95 5.81 -13.31
CA LEU A 56 6.03 6.19 -12.42
C LEU A 56 5.55 6.39 -10.96
N ILE A 57 4.44 7.09 -10.76
CA ILE A 57 3.87 7.28 -9.42
C ILE A 57 3.47 5.93 -8.81
N MET A 58 2.88 5.04 -9.60
CA MET A 58 2.50 3.71 -9.15
C MET A 58 3.71 2.86 -8.76
N ASN A 59 4.79 2.89 -9.54
CA ASN A 59 6.05 2.18 -9.20
C ASN A 59 6.67 2.71 -7.90
N ASN A 60 6.67 4.03 -7.71
CA ASN A 60 7.16 4.64 -6.47
C ASN A 60 6.30 4.21 -5.27
N LEU A 61 4.98 4.19 -5.44
CA LEU A 61 4.05 3.77 -4.39
C LEU A 61 4.22 2.29 -4.03
N GLU A 62 4.37 1.42 -5.04
CA GLU A 62 4.65 0.00 -4.84
C GLU A 62 5.94 -0.19 -4.05
N SER A 63 7.04 0.44 -4.48
CA SER A 63 8.32 0.37 -3.79
C SER A 63 8.25 0.87 -2.34
N ALA A 64 7.54 1.97 -2.10
CA ALA A 64 7.35 2.51 -0.76
C ALA A 64 6.51 1.56 0.11
N SER A 65 5.44 0.99 -0.45
CA SER A 65 4.57 0.05 0.26
C SER A 65 5.29 -1.25 0.62
N ASP A 66 6.14 -1.76 -0.25
CA ASP A 66 6.96 -2.95 0.00
C ASP A 66 7.99 -2.68 1.12
N ALA A 67 8.65 -1.51 1.10
CA ALA A 67 9.56 -1.11 2.16
C ALA A 67 8.87 -1.00 3.52
N VAL A 68 7.68 -0.37 3.57
CA VAL A 68 6.87 -0.27 4.80
C VAL A 68 6.41 -1.64 5.27
N CYS A 69 5.96 -2.50 4.35
CA CYS A 69 5.56 -3.87 4.66
C CYS A 69 6.71 -4.65 5.30
N LYS A 70 7.91 -4.61 4.70
CA LYS A 70 9.12 -5.25 5.25
C LYS A 70 9.47 -4.73 6.64
N LEU A 71 9.32 -3.42 6.87
CA LEU A 71 9.60 -2.80 8.16
C LEU A 71 8.59 -3.26 9.23
N ILE A 72 7.30 -3.26 8.90
CA ILE A 72 6.25 -3.74 9.82
C ILE A 72 6.46 -5.21 10.14
N LEU A 73 6.70 -6.06 9.14
CA LEU A 73 6.95 -7.48 9.36
C LEU A 73 8.15 -7.73 10.26
N ARG A 74 9.25 -6.97 10.10
CA ARG A 74 10.42 -7.06 10.99
C ARG A 74 10.07 -6.69 12.42
N ARG A 75 9.37 -5.57 12.63
CA ARG A 75 8.92 -5.14 13.96
C ARG A 75 8.01 -6.18 14.62
N SER A 76 7.04 -6.71 13.89
CA SER A 76 6.17 -7.77 14.42
C SER A 76 6.96 -9.01 14.82
N VAL A 77 8.01 -9.39 14.08
CA VAL A 77 8.89 -10.50 14.47
C VAL A 77 9.69 -10.19 15.73
N GLU A 78 10.15 -8.95 15.91
CA GLU A 78 10.85 -8.51 17.12
C GLU A 78 9.92 -8.51 18.34
N GLU A 79 8.73 -7.91 18.21
CA GLU A 79 7.70 -7.88 19.26
C GLU A 79 7.29 -9.29 19.70
N GLU A 80 7.12 -10.23 18.77
CA GLU A 80 6.76 -11.61 19.11
C GLU A 80 7.92 -12.36 19.79
N LYS A 81 9.19 -12.05 19.45
CA LYS A 81 10.35 -12.61 20.17
C LYS A 81 10.39 -12.15 21.61
N GLU A 82 10.15 -10.86 21.86
CA GLU A 82 10.14 -10.29 23.21
C GLU A 82 9.06 -10.95 24.06
N LYS A 83 7.82 -11.02 23.58
CA LYS A 83 6.72 -11.71 24.28
C LYS A 83 7.01 -13.19 24.54
N THR A 84 7.64 -13.88 23.58
CA THR A 84 7.99 -15.31 23.74
C THR A 84 9.08 -15.51 24.79
N MET A 85 10.06 -14.60 24.86
CA MET A 85 11.09 -14.62 25.89
C MET A 85 10.51 -14.39 27.29
N GLU A 86 9.56 -13.45 27.43
CA GLU A 86 8.84 -13.20 28.68
C GLU A 86 8.05 -14.43 29.15
N ALA A 87 7.40 -15.14 28.23
CA ALA A 87 6.54 -16.27 28.57
C ALA A 87 7.29 -17.57 28.88
N ASN A 88 8.34 -17.92 28.12
CA ASN A 88 8.94 -19.27 28.15
C ASN A 88 10.47 -19.30 28.34
N SER A 89 11.15 -18.15 28.54
CA SER A 89 12.63 -18.05 28.63
C SER A 89 13.43 -18.69 27.49
N SER A 90 12.76 -19.18 26.44
CA SER A 90 13.38 -19.79 25.27
C SER A 90 13.62 -18.72 24.20
N LYS A 91 14.85 -18.63 23.69
CA LYS A 91 15.26 -17.62 22.67
C LYS A 91 14.73 -17.88 21.25
N GLY A 92 13.99 -18.97 21.03
CA GLY A 92 13.53 -19.39 19.70
C GLY A 92 12.04 -19.06 19.48
N LEU A 93 11.70 -18.65 18.26
CA LEU A 93 10.31 -18.64 17.79
C LEU A 93 9.94 -20.04 17.29
N THR A 94 9.00 -20.71 17.95
CA THR A 94 8.43 -21.96 17.46
C THR A 94 7.34 -21.63 16.45
N LEU A 95 7.69 -21.69 15.16
CA LEU A 95 6.73 -21.55 14.08
C LEU A 95 6.08 -22.92 13.81
N SER A 96 4.79 -23.08 14.11
CA SER A 96 4.01 -24.22 13.60
C SER A 96 3.75 -24.02 12.12
N GLY A 97 4.73 -24.43 11.29
CA GLY A 97 4.64 -24.45 9.84
C GLY A 97 4.07 -25.75 9.31
N ASP A 98 3.00 -26.28 9.90
CA ASP A 98 2.39 -27.54 9.44
C ASP A 98 1.53 -27.37 8.17
N GLY A 99 1.41 -26.15 7.65
CA GLY A 99 0.68 -25.85 6.42
C GLY A 99 -0.83 -26.08 6.54
N THR A 100 -1.35 -26.32 7.75
CA THR A 100 -2.77 -26.65 7.97
C THR A 100 -3.69 -25.45 7.69
N TRP A 101 -3.13 -24.24 7.61
CA TRP A 101 -3.83 -22.97 7.38
C TRP A 101 -4.25 -22.73 5.92
N ARG A 102 -3.82 -23.56 4.95
CA ARG A 102 -4.17 -23.39 3.53
C ARG A 102 -4.73 -24.67 2.89
N LYS A 103 -5.53 -25.44 3.63
CA LYS A 103 -6.31 -26.53 3.04
C LYS A 103 -7.67 -26.00 2.58
N ARG A 104 -7.94 -26.09 1.27
CA ARG A 104 -9.22 -25.73 0.66
C ARG A 104 -10.35 -26.53 1.34
N GLY A 105 -11.27 -25.85 2.02
CA GLY A 105 -12.41 -26.46 2.72
C GLY A 105 -12.28 -26.60 4.24
N PHE A 106 -11.25 -26.01 4.88
CA PHE A 106 -11.13 -25.99 6.34
C PHE A 106 -11.49 -24.61 6.90
N ASN A 107 -12.66 -24.49 7.52
CA ASN A 107 -13.09 -23.28 8.25
C ASN A 107 -12.63 -23.38 9.71
N SER A 108 -11.68 -22.53 10.12
CA SER A 108 -11.39 -22.33 11.54
C SER A 108 -12.31 -21.24 12.11
N PHE A 109 -12.60 -21.28 13.41
CA PHE A 109 -13.55 -20.38 14.08
C PHE A 109 -13.21 -18.87 13.96
N GLN A 110 -11.96 -18.53 13.58
CA GLN A 110 -11.49 -17.17 13.34
C GLN A 110 -11.37 -16.81 11.84
N CYS A 111 -11.42 -17.80 10.94
CA CYS A 111 -11.47 -17.59 9.50
C CYS A 111 -12.90 -17.82 9.02
N VAL A 112 -13.71 -16.76 9.05
CA VAL A 112 -14.99 -16.77 8.34
C VAL A 112 -14.68 -16.59 6.85
N ASP A 113 -14.74 -17.68 6.09
CA ASP A 113 -14.82 -17.64 4.62
C ASP A 113 -16.09 -16.89 4.21
N ARG A 114 -16.01 -15.56 4.08
CA ARG A 114 -17.04 -14.80 3.35
C ARG A 114 -16.86 -15.08 1.87
N HIS A 115 -17.68 -16.01 1.40
CA HIS A 115 -17.89 -16.31 0.00
C HIS A 115 -18.39 -15.05 -0.71
N TRP A 116 -17.63 -14.58 -1.70
CA TRP A 116 -18.12 -13.78 -2.83
C TRP A 116 -17.97 -14.63 -4.08
#